data_AF-A0A820GR83-F1
#
_entry.id   AF-A0A820GR83-F1
#
_cell.length_a   1.000
_cell.length_b   1.000
_cell.length_c   1.000
_cell.angle_alpha   90.00
_cell.angle_beta   90.00
_cell.angle_gamma   90.00
#
_symmetry.space_group_name_H-M   'P 1'
#
loop_
_entity.id
_entity.type
_entity.pdbx_description
1 polymer ?
#
loop_
_entity_poly.entity_id
_entity_poly.type
_entity_poly.pdbx_seq_one_letter_code
_entity_poly.pdbx_strand_id
1 'polypeptide(L)'
;LKSYFVNHPELRGDLEDVMIRLSLSSDTNIRSQLMAQIRAITSSNLLDISDKIKQILCERARDKIWEVRKEALDYLGHVYKKECHSTNWSNDTQKQLTWVANCIIHLYYQKTTQDKLLAERLLTFYLMPWDVNTDDKVRVLLTLYSNVDENAQRAIREMMHSKFLFRRQLVKLIDFCLQMTDPNIPNDEKQLIELKLVSLIHVIALRCLPNPDKNESVLKSFAVYAIKNHKQSLINTNESSILLIFKQAISDEIKSKETY
;
A
#
# COMPACT_ATOMS: atom_id res chain seq x y z
N LEU A 1 -4.43 -17.51 -25.45
CA LEU A 1 -3.78 -18.41 -24.45
C LEU A 1 -4.81 -19.06 -23.51
N LYS A 2 -5.68 -18.28 -22.85
CA LYS A 2 -6.74 -18.81 -21.97
C LYS A 2 -7.59 -19.93 -22.58
N SER A 3 -8.09 -19.75 -23.80
CA SER A 3 -8.89 -20.76 -24.50
C SER A 3 -8.14 -22.09 -24.66
N TYR A 4 -6.88 -22.05 -25.08
CA TYR A 4 -6.04 -23.24 -25.19
C TYR A 4 -5.80 -23.90 -23.82
N PHE A 5 -5.55 -23.12 -22.79
CA PHE A 5 -5.33 -23.64 -21.43
C PHE A 5 -6.56 -24.36 -20.85
N VAL A 6 -7.76 -23.88 -21.19
CA VAL A 6 -9.04 -24.46 -20.72
C VAL A 6 -9.46 -25.64 -21.58
N ASN A 7 -9.36 -25.53 -22.90
CA ASN A 7 -9.95 -26.50 -23.83
C ASN A 7 -8.97 -27.61 -24.27
N HIS A 8 -7.66 -27.43 -24.05
CA HIS A 8 -6.62 -28.37 -24.46
C HIS A 8 -5.66 -28.71 -23.30
N PRO A 9 -6.08 -29.56 -22.34
CA PRO A 9 -5.26 -29.95 -21.19
C PRO A 9 -3.91 -30.55 -21.58
N GLU A 10 -3.86 -31.28 -22.70
CA GLU A 10 -2.66 -31.90 -23.27
C GLU A 10 -1.56 -30.89 -23.63
N LEU A 11 -1.93 -29.65 -23.95
CA LEU A 11 -0.98 -28.59 -24.34
C LEU A 11 -0.46 -27.79 -23.14
N ARG A 12 -0.99 -27.98 -21.93
CA ARG A 12 -0.65 -27.13 -20.77
C ARG A 12 0.84 -27.13 -20.45
N GLY A 13 1.48 -28.31 -20.48
CA GLY A 13 2.92 -28.43 -20.21
C GLY A 13 3.76 -27.58 -21.16
N ASP A 14 3.51 -27.70 -22.47
CA ASP A 14 4.23 -26.96 -23.51
C ASP A 14 3.98 -25.45 -23.41
N LEU A 15 2.73 -25.05 -23.12
CA LEU A 15 2.37 -23.64 -22.93
C LEU A 15 3.07 -23.04 -21.70
N GLU A 16 3.17 -23.78 -20.60
CA GLU A 16 3.91 -23.35 -19.42
C GLU A 16 5.40 -23.20 -19.69
N ASP A 17 6.00 -24.09 -20.49
CA ASP A 17 7.40 -23.98 -20.88
C ASP A 17 7.64 -22.74 -21.76
N VAL A 18 6.70 -22.40 -22.64
CA VAL A 18 6.72 -21.13 -23.38
C VAL A 18 6.62 -19.95 -22.41
N MET A 19 5.71 -19.99 -21.43
CA MET A 19 5.54 -18.93 -20.44
C MET A 19 6.81 -18.71 -19.62
N ILE A 20 7.51 -19.77 -19.22
CA ILE A 20 8.80 -19.67 -18.53
C ILE A 20 9.81 -18.91 -19.40
N ARG A 21 9.93 -19.26 -20.70
CA ARG A 21 10.84 -18.53 -21.59
C ARG A 21 10.47 -17.06 -21.72
N LEU A 22 9.17 -16.74 -21.80
CA LEU A 22 8.68 -15.37 -21.86
C LEU A 22 8.93 -14.59 -20.55
N SER A 23 8.87 -15.26 -19.39
CA SER A 23 9.12 -14.60 -18.09
C SER A 23 10.58 -14.14 -17.97
N LEU A 24 11.50 -14.85 -18.61
CA LEU A 24 12.93 -14.54 -18.66
C LEU A 24 13.29 -13.45 -19.68
N SER A 25 12.31 -12.94 -20.46
CA SER A 25 12.54 -11.87 -21.42
C SER A 25 13.09 -10.60 -20.75
N SER A 26 14.06 -9.96 -21.40
CA SER A 26 14.53 -8.62 -21.00
C SER A 26 13.51 -7.52 -21.33
N ASP A 27 12.57 -7.78 -22.23
CA ASP A 27 11.52 -6.84 -22.61
C ASP A 27 10.42 -6.79 -21.53
N THR A 28 10.26 -5.63 -20.93
CA THR A 28 9.21 -5.32 -19.96
C THR A 28 7.81 -5.54 -20.52
N ASN A 29 7.56 -5.21 -21.79
CA ASN A 29 6.23 -5.34 -22.39
C ASN A 29 5.81 -6.81 -22.49
N ILE A 30 6.76 -7.68 -22.87
CA ILE A 30 6.53 -9.13 -22.92
C ILE A 30 6.18 -9.66 -21.52
N ARG A 31 6.90 -9.21 -20.50
CA ARG A 31 6.66 -9.62 -19.11
C ARG A 31 5.32 -9.13 -18.57
N SER A 32 4.93 -7.89 -18.86
CA SER A 32 3.60 -7.37 -18.49
C SER A 32 2.47 -8.10 -19.22
N GLN A 33 2.63 -8.35 -20.52
CA GLN A 33 1.64 -9.13 -21.28
C GLN A 33 1.51 -10.56 -20.74
N LEU A 34 2.63 -11.19 -20.35
CA LEU A 34 2.62 -12.49 -19.71
C LEU A 34 1.82 -12.46 -18.40
N MET A 35 1.99 -11.43 -17.56
CA MET A 35 1.21 -11.27 -16.32
C MET A 35 -0.29 -11.18 -16.59
N ALA A 36 -0.70 -10.41 -17.60
CA ALA A 36 -2.09 -10.32 -18.01
C ALA A 36 -2.64 -11.68 -18.50
N GLN A 37 -1.85 -12.46 -19.25
CA GLN A 37 -2.25 -13.80 -19.70
C GLN A 37 -2.38 -14.78 -18.52
N ILE A 38 -1.43 -14.77 -17.57
CA ILE A 38 -1.50 -15.60 -16.37
C ILE A 38 -2.77 -15.26 -15.59
N ARG A 39 -3.05 -13.98 -15.33
CA ARG A 39 -4.28 -13.54 -14.67
C ARG A 39 -5.54 -14.03 -15.41
N ALA A 40 -5.55 -13.97 -16.74
CA ALA A 40 -6.68 -14.44 -17.53
C ALA A 40 -6.90 -15.96 -17.38
N ILE A 41 -5.84 -16.75 -17.44
CA ILE A 41 -5.89 -18.22 -17.29
C ILE A 41 -6.34 -18.61 -15.89
N THR A 42 -5.87 -17.90 -14.88
CA THR A 42 -6.00 -18.31 -13.48
C THR A 42 -7.15 -17.61 -12.73
N SER A 43 -7.92 -16.78 -13.45
CA SER A 43 -9.10 -16.05 -12.94
C SER A 43 -10.18 -16.94 -12.30
N SER A 44 -10.33 -18.19 -12.73
CA SER A 44 -11.33 -19.12 -12.18
C SER A 44 -10.90 -19.67 -10.81
N ASN A 45 -9.67 -20.17 -10.70
CA ASN A 45 -9.09 -20.69 -9.45
C ASN A 45 -7.55 -20.69 -9.54
N LEU A 46 -6.86 -19.81 -8.81
CA LEU A 46 -5.39 -19.84 -8.73
C LEU A 46 -4.90 -21.08 -7.98
N LEU A 47 -5.70 -21.67 -7.08
CA LEU A 47 -5.20 -22.77 -6.24
C LEU A 47 -4.97 -24.07 -7.01
N ASP A 48 -5.50 -24.15 -8.24
CA ASP A 48 -5.40 -25.27 -9.19
C ASP A 48 -4.30 -25.07 -10.25
N ILE A 49 -3.39 -24.11 -10.05
CA ILE A 49 -2.32 -23.82 -11.02
C ILE A 49 -1.06 -24.61 -10.72
N SER A 50 -0.29 -24.90 -11.77
CA SER A 50 0.98 -25.60 -11.63
C SER A 50 2.01 -24.79 -10.85
N ASP A 51 2.98 -25.49 -10.26
CA ASP A 51 4.09 -24.85 -9.56
C ASP A 51 4.97 -24.00 -10.49
N LYS A 52 5.00 -24.30 -11.79
CA LYS A 52 5.67 -23.47 -12.81
C LYS A 52 5.06 -22.07 -12.88
N ILE A 53 3.73 -21.97 -12.91
CA ILE A 53 3.04 -20.66 -12.94
C ILE A 53 3.25 -19.92 -11.61
N LYS A 54 3.19 -20.63 -10.47
CA LYS A 54 3.49 -20.03 -9.16
C LYS A 54 4.90 -19.45 -9.11
N GLN A 55 5.89 -20.17 -9.66
CA GLN A 55 7.26 -19.69 -9.74
C GLN A 55 7.36 -18.41 -10.58
N ILE A 56 6.71 -18.34 -11.75
CA ILE A 56 6.70 -17.14 -12.58
C ILE A 56 6.13 -15.94 -11.79
N LEU A 57 5.00 -16.11 -11.10
CA LEU A 57 4.40 -15.06 -10.27
C LEU A 57 5.35 -14.60 -9.15
N CYS A 58 6.02 -15.55 -8.50
CA CYS A 58 7.03 -15.30 -7.46
C CYS A 58 8.22 -14.47 -7.96
N GLU A 59 8.70 -14.78 -9.16
CA GLU A 59 9.79 -14.04 -9.81
C GLU A 59 9.34 -12.65 -10.24
N ARG A 60 8.13 -12.52 -10.80
CA ARG A 60 7.58 -11.22 -11.22
C ARG A 60 7.22 -10.33 -10.04
N ALA A 61 6.81 -10.89 -8.90
CA ALA A 61 6.67 -10.16 -7.65
C ALA A 61 8.01 -9.57 -7.12
N ARG A 62 9.15 -9.97 -7.70
CA ARG A 62 10.49 -9.44 -7.45
C ARG A 62 11.12 -8.85 -8.71
N ASP A 63 10.33 -8.52 -9.73
CA ASP A 63 10.84 -7.95 -10.98
C ASP A 63 11.60 -6.66 -10.70
N LYS A 64 12.61 -6.33 -11.51
CA LYS A 64 13.34 -5.06 -11.41
C LYS A 64 12.43 -3.88 -11.73
N ILE A 65 11.51 -4.05 -12.68
CA ILE A 65 10.59 -2.99 -13.11
C ILE A 65 9.40 -2.91 -12.17
N TRP A 66 9.13 -1.70 -11.68
CA TRP A 66 8.10 -1.42 -10.69
C TRP A 66 6.70 -1.85 -11.17
N GLU A 67 6.35 -1.54 -12.40
CA GLU A 67 5.01 -1.77 -12.97
C GLU A 67 4.69 -3.26 -13.04
N VAL A 68 5.62 -4.07 -13.54
CA VAL A 68 5.51 -5.53 -13.61
C VAL A 68 5.38 -6.13 -12.21
N ARG A 69 6.22 -5.65 -11.29
CA ARG A 69 6.20 -6.09 -9.89
C ARG A 69 4.88 -5.79 -9.21
N LYS A 70 4.39 -4.55 -9.36
CA LYS A 70 3.09 -4.10 -8.85
C LYS A 70 1.95 -4.95 -9.41
N GLU A 71 1.95 -5.22 -10.71
CA GLU A 71 0.91 -6.04 -11.36
C GLU A 71 0.87 -7.46 -10.79
N ALA A 72 2.02 -8.10 -10.63
CA ALA A 72 2.12 -9.44 -10.05
C ALA A 72 1.63 -9.50 -8.60
N LEU A 73 2.09 -8.57 -7.76
CA LEU A 73 1.70 -8.50 -6.35
C LEU A 73 0.23 -8.15 -6.16
N ASP A 74 -0.31 -7.25 -6.98
CA ASP A 74 -1.71 -6.89 -6.96
C ASP A 74 -2.58 -8.09 -7.37
N TYR A 75 -2.13 -8.88 -8.35
CA TYR A 75 -2.81 -10.12 -8.71
C TYR A 75 -2.81 -11.15 -7.57
N LEU A 76 -1.64 -11.38 -6.96
CA LEU A 76 -1.51 -12.26 -5.79
C LEU A 76 -2.45 -11.81 -4.65
N GLY A 77 -2.53 -10.51 -4.39
CA GLY A 77 -3.43 -9.94 -3.39
C GLY A 77 -4.91 -10.20 -3.69
N HIS A 78 -5.33 -10.02 -4.94
CA HIS A 78 -6.71 -10.32 -5.37
C HIS A 78 -7.07 -11.79 -5.13
N VAL A 79 -6.15 -12.70 -5.45
CA VAL A 79 -6.37 -14.13 -5.21
C VAL A 79 -6.50 -14.41 -3.72
N TYR A 80 -5.57 -13.90 -2.90
CA TYR A 80 -5.64 -14.09 -1.46
C TYR A 80 -7.00 -13.63 -0.92
N LYS A 81 -7.43 -12.42 -1.29
CA LYS A 81 -8.70 -11.84 -0.84
C LYS A 81 -9.91 -12.68 -1.24
N LYS A 82 -9.92 -13.25 -2.45
CA LYS A 82 -11.03 -14.09 -2.94
C LYS A 82 -11.19 -15.36 -2.10
N GLU A 83 -10.08 -16.00 -1.75
CA GLU A 83 -10.07 -17.29 -1.09
C GLU A 83 -10.07 -17.17 0.45
N CYS A 84 -9.66 -16.02 1.00
CA CYS A 84 -9.50 -15.83 2.44
C CYS A 84 -10.82 -15.75 3.23
N HIS A 85 -11.96 -15.66 2.56
CA HIS A 85 -13.29 -15.64 3.18
C HIS A 85 -13.93 -17.03 3.28
N SER A 86 -13.32 -18.05 2.69
CA SER A 86 -13.81 -19.43 2.82
C SER A 86 -13.51 -19.97 4.22
N THR A 87 -14.51 -20.55 4.88
CA THR A 87 -14.43 -21.01 6.27
C THR A 87 -13.80 -22.40 6.42
N ASN A 88 -13.62 -23.15 5.33
CA ASN A 88 -13.11 -24.51 5.34
C ASN A 88 -11.98 -24.68 4.31
N TRP A 89 -10.77 -24.23 4.65
CA TRP A 89 -9.59 -24.51 3.83
C TRP A 89 -9.13 -25.95 4.03
N SER A 90 -8.75 -26.60 2.92
CA SER A 90 -7.87 -27.76 3.01
C SER A 90 -6.49 -27.31 3.50
N ASN A 91 -5.71 -28.23 4.06
CA ASN A 91 -4.32 -27.95 4.44
C ASN A 91 -3.49 -27.40 3.27
N ASP A 92 -3.77 -27.85 2.04
CA ASP A 92 -3.06 -27.38 0.86
C ASP A 92 -3.47 -25.97 0.46
N THR A 93 -4.76 -25.62 0.53
CA THR A 93 -5.23 -24.25 0.35
C THR A 93 -4.58 -23.31 1.36
N GLN A 94 -4.52 -23.70 2.63
CA GLN A 94 -3.89 -22.88 3.68
C GLN A 94 -2.39 -22.65 3.40
N LYS A 95 -1.66 -23.68 2.98
CA LYS A 95 -0.25 -23.54 2.58
C LYS A 95 -0.07 -22.57 1.41
N GLN A 96 -0.96 -22.64 0.42
CA GLN A 96 -0.90 -21.75 -0.73
C GLN A 96 -1.23 -20.29 -0.36
N LEU A 97 -2.24 -20.05 0.48
CA LEU A 97 -2.54 -18.70 0.98
C LEU A 97 -1.40 -18.14 1.82
N THR A 98 -0.78 -18.98 2.64
CA THR A 98 0.41 -18.62 3.43
C THR A 98 1.58 -18.23 2.53
N TRP A 99 1.82 -19.00 1.46
CA TRP A 99 2.82 -18.66 0.45
C TRP A 99 2.55 -17.31 -0.21
N VAL A 100 1.30 -17.06 -0.64
CA VAL A 100 0.90 -15.77 -1.24
C VAL A 100 1.14 -14.62 -0.25
N ALA A 101 0.73 -14.77 1.00
CA ALA A 101 0.94 -13.76 2.04
C ALA A 101 2.42 -13.47 2.26
N ASN A 102 3.27 -14.50 2.37
CA ASN A 102 4.72 -14.34 2.50
C ASN A 102 5.32 -13.59 1.30
N CYS A 103 4.94 -13.96 0.07
CA CYS A 103 5.39 -13.26 -1.14
C CYS A 103 5.08 -11.77 -1.12
N ILE A 104 3.87 -11.39 -0.67
CA ILE A 104 3.45 -10.00 -0.57
C ILE A 104 4.20 -9.26 0.54
N ILE A 105 4.27 -9.85 1.74
CA ILE A 105 4.84 -9.19 2.93
C ILE A 105 6.35 -9.00 2.77
N HIS A 106 7.06 -9.95 2.15
CA HIS A 106 8.49 -9.85 1.90
C HIS A 106 8.88 -8.69 0.97
N LEU A 107 7.93 -8.11 0.23
CA LEU A 107 8.16 -6.88 -0.53
C LEU A 107 8.69 -5.75 0.35
N TYR A 108 8.35 -5.73 1.64
CA TYR A 108 8.77 -4.67 2.56
C TYR A 108 10.29 -4.58 2.77
N TYR A 109 11.01 -5.66 2.44
CA TYR A 109 12.48 -5.67 2.46
C TYR A 109 13.11 -4.99 1.26
N GLN A 110 12.32 -4.60 0.25
CA GLN A 110 12.83 -3.77 -0.84
C GLN A 110 13.26 -2.40 -0.32
N LYS A 111 14.27 -1.84 -1.00
CA LYS A 111 14.94 -0.62 -0.55
C LYS A 111 14.09 0.64 -0.74
N THR A 112 13.21 0.65 -1.73
CA THR A 112 12.49 1.88 -2.11
C THR A 112 11.30 2.13 -1.20
N THR A 113 11.05 3.41 -0.87
CA THR A 113 9.84 3.83 -0.14
C THR A 113 8.56 3.44 -0.87
N GLN A 114 8.60 3.45 -2.21
CA GLN A 114 7.48 3.08 -3.06
C GLN A 114 7.08 1.61 -2.84
N ASP A 115 8.05 0.68 -2.79
CA ASP A 115 7.81 -0.74 -2.50
C ASP A 115 7.26 -0.95 -1.09
N LYS A 116 7.84 -0.26 -0.11
CA LYS A 116 7.34 -0.34 1.28
C LYS A 116 5.88 0.09 1.39
N LEU A 117 5.52 1.20 0.76
CA LEU A 117 4.13 1.68 0.73
C LEU A 117 3.20 0.74 -0.03
N LEU A 118 3.65 0.11 -1.11
CA LEU A 118 2.86 -0.90 -1.80
C LEU A 118 2.63 -2.12 -0.91
N ALA A 119 3.64 -2.61 -0.20
CA ALA A 119 3.48 -3.73 0.73
C ALA A 119 2.47 -3.38 1.84
N GLU A 120 2.57 -2.19 2.44
CA GLU A 120 1.63 -1.70 3.44
C GLU A 120 0.19 -1.58 2.88
N ARG A 121 0.05 -1.16 1.62
CA ARG A 121 -1.24 -1.08 0.92
C ARG A 121 -1.83 -2.47 0.68
N LEU A 122 -1.03 -3.41 0.16
CA LEU A 122 -1.48 -4.78 -0.13
C LEU A 122 -1.90 -5.51 1.15
N LEU A 123 -1.12 -5.33 2.23
CA LEU A 123 -1.47 -5.86 3.56
C LEU A 123 -2.84 -5.33 4.01
N THR A 124 -3.08 -4.02 3.89
CA THR A 124 -4.31 -3.38 4.37
C THR A 124 -5.53 -3.65 3.47
N PHE A 125 -5.32 -3.83 2.16
CA PHE A 125 -6.43 -3.92 1.21
C PHE A 125 -6.83 -5.37 0.88
N TYR A 126 -5.85 -6.28 0.85
CA TYR A 126 -6.07 -7.68 0.47
C TYR A 126 -5.93 -8.65 1.64
N LEU A 127 -4.87 -8.52 2.44
CA LEU A 127 -4.58 -9.50 3.50
C LEU A 127 -5.39 -9.25 4.78
N MET A 128 -5.77 -8.01 5.04
CA MET A 128 -6.59 -7.58 6.17
C MET A 128 -7.78 -6.74 5.70
N PRO A 129 -8.82 -7.35 5.09
CA PRO A 129 -10.01 -6.63 4.63
C PRO A 129 -10.59 -5.69 5.71
N TRP A 130 -10.83 -4.43 5.34
CA TRP A 130 -11.24 -3.36 6.25
C TRP A 130 -12.76 -3.27 6.45
N ASP A 131 -13.50 -3.98 5.61
CA ASP A 131 -14.96 -4.07 5.52
C ASP A 131 -15.59 -5.04 6.53
N VAL A 132 -14.78 -5.71 7.35
CA VAL A 132 -15.27 -6.61 8.42
C VAL A 132 -15.32 -5.91 9.79
N ASN A 133 -16.08 -6.47 10.73
CA ASN A 133 -16.20 -5.91 12.09
C ASN A 133 -14.86 -6.01 12.87
N THR A 134 -14.78 -5.37 14.04
CA THR A 134 -13.54 -5.33 14.83
C THR A 134 -13.04 -6.72 15.23
N ASP A 135 -13.94 -7.62 15.66
CA ASP A 135 -13.57 -8.97 16.10
C ASP A 135 -13.00 -9.81 14.95
N ASP A 136 -13.62 -9.71 13.78
CA ASP A 136 -13.16 -10.36 12.55
C ASP A 136 -11.82 -9.80 12.08
N LYS A 137 -11.59 -8.48 12.21
CA LYS A 137 -10.28 -7.87 11.91
C LYS A 137 -9.18 -8.48 12.77
N VAL A 138 -9.45 -8.64 14.07
CA VAL A 138 -8.49 -9.25 15.00
C VAL A 138 -8.27 -10.73 14.65
N ARG A 139 -9.34 -11.49 14.37
CA ARG A 139 -9.23 -12.89 13.95
C ARG A 139 -8.40 -13.05 12.67
N VAL A 140 -8.66 -12.24 11.65
CA VAL A 140 -7.92 -12.26 10.38
C VAL A 140 -6.45 -11.93 10.61
N LEU A 141 -6.15 -10.88 11.38
CA LEU A 141 -4.78 -10.50 11.69
C LEU A 141 -4.04 -11.61 12.45
N LEU A 142 -4.65 -12.20 13.48
CA LEU A 142 -4.04 -13.28 14.25
C LEU A 142 -3.80 -14.52 13.40
N THR A 143 -4.77 -14.88 12.56
CA THR A 143 -4.66 -16.03 11.63
C THR A 143 -3.57 -15.80 10.60
N LEU A 144 -3.49 -14.61 10.02
CA LEU A 144 -2.41 -14.24 9.11
C LEU A 144 -1.05 -14.35 9.82
N TYR A 145 -0.93 -13.72 10.98
CA TYR A 145 0.32 -13.63 11.73
C TYR A 145 0.83 -15.00 12.22
N SER A 146 -0.06 -15.92 12.57
CA SER A 146 0.30 -17.28 12.99
C SER A 146 0.76 -18.18 11.84
N ASN A 147 0.32 -17.90 10.61
CA ASN A 147 0.62 -18.74 9.45
C ASN A 147 1.88 -18.30 8.69
N VAL A 148 2.16 -16.99 8.63
CA VAL A 148 3.31 -16.45 7.90
C VAL A 148 4.64 -16.77 8.57
N ASP A 149 5.74 -16.70 7.80
CA ASP A 149 7.07 -16.99 8.34
C ASP A 149 7.61 -15.89 9.27
N GLU A 150 8.69 -16.18 9.99
CA GLU A 150 9.25 -15.24 10.97
C GLU A 150 9.70 -13.92 10.35
N ASN A 151 10.19 -13.93 9.10
CA ASN A 151 10.59 -12.73 8.38
C ASN A 151 9.36 -11.87 8.04
N ALA A 152 8.27 -12.49 7.60
CA ALA A 152 7.01 -11.81 7.36
C ALA A 152 6.43 -11.24 8.67
N GLN A 153 6.51 -11.96 9.79
CA GLN A 153 6.12 -11.43 11.09
C GLN A 153 6.94 -10.18 11.49
N ARG A 154 8.26 -10.21 11.27
CA ARG A 154 9.15 -9.04 11.49
C ARG A 154 8.75 -7.86 10.60
N ALA A 155 8.50 -8.10 9.32
CA ALA A 155 8.05 -7.07 8.39
C ALA A 155 6.70 -6.46 8.80
N ILE A 156 5.73 -7.27 9.24
CA ILE A 156 4.44 -6.77 9.75
C ILE A 156 4.67 -5.84 10.96
N ARG A 157 5.51 -6.24 11.93
CA ARG A 157 5.80 -5.40 13.11
C ARG A 157 6.43 -4.06 12.70
N GLU A 158 7.39 -4.09 11.78
CA GLU A 158 8.02 -2.87 11.26
C GLU A 158 7.04 -1.99 10.48
N MET A 159 6.13 -2.57 9.68
CA MET A 159 5.06 -1.81 9.02
C MET A 159 4.16 -1.10 10.03
N MET A 160 3.74 -1.80 11.10
CA MET A 160 2.91 -1.20 12.14
C MET A 160 3.64 -0.09 12.89
N HIS A 161 4.92 -0.31 13.21
CA HIS A 161 5.76 0.70 13.86
C HIS A 161 6.00 1.92 12.95
N SER A 162 6.29 1.71 11.67
CA SER A 162 6.42 2.77 10.66
C SER A 162 5.15 3.63 10.57
N LYS A 163 3.98 2.98 10.50
CA LYS A 163 2.67 3.67 10.52
C LYS A 163 2.45 4.47 11.80
N PHE A 164 2.83 3.93 12.96
CA PHE A 164 2.75 4.65 14.23
C PHE A 164 3.64 5.90 14.24
N LEU A 165 4.91 5.76 13.81
CA LEU A 165 5.85 6.88 13.74
C LEU A 165 5.36 7.98 12.80
N PHE A 166 4.84 7.59 11.62
CA PHE A 166 4.28 8.52 10.65
C PHE A 166 3.07 9.28 11.22
N ARG A 167 2.12 8.59 11.87
CA ARG A 167 0.98 9.24 12.54
C ARG A 167 1.45 10.26 13.58
N ARG A 168 2.46 9.93 14.38
CA ARG A 168 3.03 10.84 15.38
C ARG A 168 3.67 12.07 14.74
N GLN A 169 4.33 11.91 13.59
CA GLN A 169 4.87 13.05 12.83
C GLN A 169 3.77 13.95 12.27
N LEU A 170 2.69 13.35 11.75
CA LEU A 170 1.53 14.12 11.28
C LEU A 170 0.86 14.91 12.40
N VAL A 171 0.67 14.31 13.59
CA VAL A 171 0.14 15.02 14.76
C VAL A 171 1.02 16.23 15.11
N LYS A 172 2.34 16.04 15.18
CA LYS A 172 3.29 17.14 15.44
C LYS A 172 3.23 18.25 14.38
N LEU A 173 3.06 17.88 13.10
CA LEU A 173 2.93 18.84 12.02
C LEU A 173 1.70 19.73 12.26
N ILE A 174 0.58 19.11 12.65
CA ILE A 174 -0.65 19.84 12.98
C ILE A 174 -0.46 20.71 14.22
N ASP A 175 0.16 20.19 15.28
CA ASP A 175 0.44 20.98 16.49
C ASP A 175 1.23 22.26 16.16
N PHE A 176 2.26 22.16 15.30
CA PHE A 176 3.00 23.34 14.85
C PHE A 176 2.15 24.28 14.01
N CYS A 177 1.30 23.78 13.11
CA CYS A 177 0.37 24.62 12.36
C CYS A 177 -0.58 25.40 13.29
N LEU A 178 -1.06 24.79 14.38
CA LEU A 178 -1.95 25.44 15.34
C LEU A 178 -1.22 26.49 16.16
N GLN A 179 -0.01 26.19 16.64
CA GLN A 179 0.82 27.17 17.36
C GLN A 179 1.08 28.43 16.49
N MET A 180 1.30 28.27 15.18
CA MET A 180 1.47 29.39 14.25
C MET A 180 0.24 30.32 14.12
N THR A 181 -0.89 29.96 14.71
CA THR A 181 -2.11 30.78 14.75
C THR A 181 -2.33 31.57 16.03
N ASP A 182 -1.57 31.27 17.09
CA ASP A 182 -1.70 31.96 18.37
C ASP A 182 -1.20 33.42 18.24
N PRO A 183 -2.05 34.43 18.53
CA PRO A 183 -1.66 35.83 18.47
C PRO A 183 -0.66 36.25 19.56
N ASN A 184 -0.53 35.47 20.65
CA ASN A 184 0.28 35.83 21.81
C ASN A 184 1.72 35.31 21.77
N ILE A 185 2.08 34.49 20.77
CA ILE A 185 3.43 33.92 20.68
C ILE A 185 4.44 35.00 20.26
N PRO A 186 5.55 35.17 21.00
CA PRO A 186 6.63 36.09 20.63
C PRO A 186 7.21 35.78 19.23
N ASN A 187 7.67 36.81 18.53
CA ASN A 187 8.16 36.68 17.16
C ASN A 187 9.34 35.68 17.03
N ASP A 188 10.25 35.66 18.00
CA ASP A 188 11.40 34.75 17.99
C ASP A 188 10.98 33.27 18.15
N GLU A 189 9.98 33.02 19.01
CA GLU A 189 9.42 31.68 19.20
C GLU A 189 8.64 31.22 17.96
N LYS A 190 7.92 32.14 17.33
CA LYS A 190 7.21 31.88 16.06
C LYS A 190 8.18 31.49 14.93
N GLN A 191 9.32 32.18 14.80
CA GLN A 191 10.37 31.81 13.85
C GLN A 191 10.95 30.41 14.16
N LEU A 192 11.15 30.08 15.43
CA LEU A 192 11.61 28.76 15.84
C LEU A 192 10.60 27.65 15.47
N ILE A 193 9.31 27.90 15.66
CA ILE A 193 8.23 26.96 15.27
C ILE A 193 8.21 26.77 13.76
N GLU A 194 8.36 27.86 12.99
CA GLU A 194 8.43 27.80 11.52
C GLU A 194 9.60 26.92 11.04
N LEU A 195 10.79 27.09 11.63
CA LEU A 195 11.95 26.23 11.33
C LEU A 195 11.69 24.76 11.68
N LYS A 196 11.07 24.48 12.83
CA LYS A 196 10.69 23.11 13.24
C LYS A 196 9.67 22.50 12.28
N LEU A 197 8.69 23.28 11.81
CA LEU A 197 7.68 22.86 10.85
C LEU A 197 8.32 22.49 9.51
N VAL A 198 9.17 23.36 8.96
CA VAL A 198 9.89 23.09 7.70
C VAL A 198 10.78 21.86 7.82
N SER A 199 11.53 21.73 8.92
CA SER A 199 12.36 20.55 9.18
C SER A 199 11.53 19.27 9.26
N LEU A 200 10.39 19.30 9.96
CA LEU A 200 9.50 18.14 10.07
C LEU A 200 8.89 17.74 8.72
N ILE A 201 8.46 18.72 7.91
CA ILE A 201 7.95 18.48 6.56
C ILE A 201 9.01 17.78 5.69
N HIS A 202 10.26 18.26 5.74
CA HIS A 202 11.37 17.64 5.03
C HIS A 202 11.61 16.19 5.49
N VAL A 203 11.60 15.93 6.80
CA VAL A 203 11.76 14.57 7.35
C VAL A 203 10.64 13.64 6.91
N ILE A 204 9.38 14.10 6.91
CA ILE A 204 8.23 13.31 6.46
C ILE A 204 8.37 12.98 4.97
N ALA A 205 8.67 13.98 4.14
CA ALA A 205 8.81 13.80 2.70
C ALA A 205 9.92 12.81 2.36
N LEU A 206 11.08 12.94 3.01
CA LEU A 206 12.26 12.11 2.75
C LEU A 206 12.09 10.66 3.21
N ARG A 207 11.48 10.44 4.38
CA ARG A 207 11.47 9.11 5.03
C ARG A 207 10.18 8.32 4.79
N CYS A 208 9.06 8.99 4.55
CA CYS A 208 7.75 8.35 4.55
C CYS A 208 7.07 8.33 3.19
N LEU A 209 7.52 9.16 2.24
CA LEU A 209 6.84 9.36 0.96
C LEU A 209 7.77 9.07 -0.24
N PRO A 210 7.23 8.61 -1.38
CA PRO A 210 8.00 8.52 -2.63
C PRO A 210 8.19 9.92 -3.22
N ASN A 211 9.17 10.16 -4.09
CA ASN A 211 9.37 11.47 -4.74
C ASN A 211 9.39 12.64 -3.73
N PRO A 212 10.41 12.70 -2.85
CA PRO A 212 10.43 13.59 -1.70
C PRO A 212 10.23 15.06 -2.07
N ASP A 213 10.88 15.56 -3.14
CA ASP A 213 10.77 16.97 -3.54
C ASP A 213 9.34 17.40 -3.87
N LYS A 214 8.62 16.54 -4.61
CA LYS A 214 7.22 16.78 -4.97
C LYS A 214 6.34 16.77 -3.72
N ASN A 215 6.51 15.78 -2.86
CA ASN A 215 5.68 15.62 -1.67
C ASN A 215 6.00 16.64 -0.57
N GLU A 216 7.22 17.14 -0.50
CA GLU A 216 7.60 18.24 0.38
C GLU A 216 6.85 19.52 -0.01
N SER A 217 6.76 19.83 -1.30
CA SER A 217 5.98 20.96 -1.80
C SER A 217 4.47 20.85 -1.49
N VAL A 218 3.91 19.64 -1.62
CA VAL A 218 2.51 19.36 -1.24
C VAL A 218 2.30 19.57 0.26
N LEU A 219 3.19 19.06 1.11
CA LEU A 219 3.11 19.23 2.57
C LEU A 219 3.26 20.70 3.00
N LYS A 220 4.14 21.47 2.34
CA LYS A 220 4.26 22.92 2.54
C LYS A 220 2.95 23.64 2.22
N SER A 221 2.36 23.31 1.07
CA SER A 221 1.08 23.87 0.63
C SER A 221 -0.05 23.53 1.61
N PHE A 222 -0.09 22.29 2.09
CA PHE A 222 -1.02 21.85 3.13
C PHE A 222 -0.84 22.64 4.43
N ALA A 223 0.40 22.83 4.90
CA ALA A 223 0.67 23.57 6.13
C ALA A 223 0.19 25.03 6.04
N VAL A 224 0.45 25.71 4.91
CA VAL A 224 -0.05 27.07 4.65
C VAL A 224 -1.57 27.12 4.67
N TYR A 225 -2.23 26.18 3.99
CA TYR A 225 -3.68 26.05 3.99
C TYR A 225 -4.24 25.82 5.41
N ALA A 226 -3.65 24.91 6.17
CA ALA A 226 -4.10 24.57 7.52
C ALA A 226 -4.01 25.78 8.47
N ILE A 227 -2.88 26.51 8.44
CA ILE A 227 -2.68 27.73 9.24
C ILE A 227 -3.71 28.80 8.87
N LYS A 228 -3.92 29.04 7.57
CA LYS A 228 -4.87 30.06 7.09
C LYS A 228 -6.30 29.74 7.53
N ASN A 229 -6.75 28.51 7.31
CA ASN A 229 -8.11 28.11 7.65
C ASN A 229 -8.35 28.08 9.16
N HIS A 230 -7.37 27.64 9.96
CA HIS A 230 -7.50 27.69 11.42
C HIS A 230 -7.59 29.13 11.95
N LYS A 231 -6.80 30.05 11.41
CA LYS A 231 -6.94 31.49 11.74
C LYS A 231 -8.34 32.01 11.41
N GLN A 232 -8.89 31.62 10.26
CA GLN A 232 -10.22 32.04 9.85
C GLN A 232 -11.33 31.42 10.69
N SER A 233 -11.18 30.16 11.13
CA SER A 233 -12.16 29.52 12.02
C SER A 233 -12.18 30.14 13.42
N LEU A 234 -11.01 30.53 13.96
CA LEU A 234 -10.90 31.29 15.21
C LEU A 234 -11.64 32.64 15.15
N ILE A 235 -11.74 33.25 13.96
CA ILE A 235 -12.46 34.52 13.76
C ILE A 235 -13.97 34.29 13.63
N ASN A 236 -14.39 33.18 12.99
CA ASN A 236 -15.78 32.97 12.57
C ASN A 236 -16.63 32.15 13.55
N THR A 237 -16.05 31.27 14.37
CA THR A 237 -16.79 30.35 15.26
C THR A 237 -15.95 29.93 16.47
N ASN A 238 -16.53 29.96 17.67
CA ASN A 238 -15.92 29.44 18.92
C ASN A 238 -15.67 27.92 18.93
N GLU A 239 -15.90 27.20 17.82
CA GLU A 239 -15.62 25.76 17.70
C GLU A 239 -14.43 25.52 16.77
N SER A 240 -13.24 25.57 17.34
CA SER A 240 -11.98 25.20 16.68
C SER A 240 -11.81 23.68 16.68
N SER A 241 -12.40 22.98 15.70
CA SER A 241 -12.05 21.57 15.50
C SER A 241 -11.13 21.41 14.29
N ILE A 242 -9.90 20.95 14.55
CA ILE A 242 -8.94 20.43 13.56
C ILE A 242 -9.62 19.46 12.58
N LEU A 243 -10.61 18.70 13.07
CA LEU A 243 -11.40 17.77 12.27
C LEU A 243 -12.19 18.47 11.15
N LEU A 244 -12.67 19.69 11.40
CA LEU A 244 -13.40 20.50 10.42
C LEU A 244 -12.46 20.94 9.29
N ILE A 245 -11.25 21.38 9.64
CA ILE A 245 -10.21 21.80 8.68
C ILE A 245 -9.79 20.64 7.79
N PHE A 246 -9.58 19.45 8.36
CA PHE A 246 -9.27 18.25 7.58
C PHE A 246 -10.43 17.80 6.69
N LYS A 247 -11.67 17.80 7.20
CA LYS A 247 -12.85 17.47 6.39
C LYS A 247 -13.04 18.45 5.23
N GLN A 248 -12.77 19.74 5.46
CA GLN A 248 -12.89 20.78 4.45
C GLN A 248 -11.77 20.67 3.40
N ALA A 249 -10.52 20.45 3.81
CA ALA A 249 -9.41 20.19 2.89
C ALA A 249 -9.69 18.99 1.98
N ILE A 250 -10.17 17.88 2.54
CA ILE A 250 -10.52 16.67 1.77
C ILE A 250 -11.71 16.94 0.84
N SER A 251 -12.74 17.65 1.31
CA SER A 251 -13.90 17.99 0.48
C SER A 251 -13.56 18.94 -0.68
N ASP A 252 -12.67 19.91 -0.46
CA ASP A 252 -12.24 20.87 -1.47
C ASP A 252 -11.36 20.21 -2.54
N GLU A 253 -10.52 19.24 -2.14
CA GLU A 253 -9.68 18.46 -3.05
C GLU A 253 -10.45 17.38 -3.84
N ILE A 254 -11.54 16.84 -3.28
CA ILE A 254 -12.45 15.93 -4.01
C ILE A 254 -13.24 16.73 -5.08
N LYS A 255 -13.75 17.91 -4.72
CA LYS A 255 -14.47 18.79 -5.68
C LYS A 255 -13.60 19.24 -6.85
N SER A 256 -12.30 19.48 -6.63
CA SER A 256 -11.38 19.85 -7.71
C SER A 256 -10.98 18.69 -8.63
N LYS A 257 -11.23 17.43 -8.23
CA LYS A 257 -11.00 16.23 -9.04
C LYS A 257 -12.24 15.72 -9.77
N GLU A 258 -13.44 16.17 -9.40
CA GLU A 258 -14.70 15.87 -10.13
C GLU A 258 -14.91 16.77 -11.36
N THR A 259 -13.95 17.66 -11.67
CA THR A 259 -14.04 18.61 -12.80
C THR A 259 -13.09 18.29 -13.97
N TYR A 260 -12.53 17.08 -14.04
CA TYR A 260 -11.76 16.59 -15.20
C TYR A 260 -12.20 15.21 -15.65
#